data_AF-A0A936MIR8-F1
#
_entry.id   AF-A0A936MIR8-F1
#
_cell.length_a   1.000
_cell.length_b   1.000
_cell.length_c   1.000
_cell.angle_alpha   90.00
_cell.angle_beta   90.00
_cell.angle_gamma   90.00
#
_symmetry.space_group_name_H-M   'P 1'
#
loop_
_entity.id
_entity.type
_entity.pdbx_description
1 polymer ?
#
loop_
_entity_poly.entity_id
_entity_poly.type
_entity_poly.pdbx_seq_one_letter_code
_entity_poly.pdbx_strand_id
1 'polypeptide(L)'
;MSVAIGSVAEVASIKEALLLSKDVKKYAEAALKFNPNHSGANHVLGMWNFRIANLNFIQRTAANALFGGLPEGASNDNALKYLQKATQVQPDFILYWLDLALCQYENNQELVAIQSVKKAITLKIQTPDDAAHIVKCKELLQDWE
;
A
#
# COMPACT_ATOMS: atom_id res chain seq x y z
N MET A 1 -32.18 -4.68 -18.47
CA MET A 1 -31.01 -5.61 -18.52
C MET A 1 -29.68 -4.86 -18.32
N SER A 2 -29.62 -3.80 -17.50
CA SER A 2 -28.36 -3.04 -17.25
C SER A 2 -27.80 -3.19 -15.82
N VAL A 3 -28.59 -3.73 -14.88
CA VAL A 3 -28.13 -3.93 -13.49
C VAL A 3 -27.25 -5.19 -13.34
N ALA A 4 -27.43 -6.20 -14.19
CA ALA A 4 -26.63 -7.44 -14.13
C ALA A 4 -25.28 -7.35 -14.85
N ILE A 5 -25.12 -6.45 -15.82
CA ILE A 5 -23.86 -6.30 -16.57
C ILE A 5 -22.84 -5.49 -15.75
N GLY A 6 -23.31 -4.47 -15.02
CA GLY A 6 -22.45 -3.64 -14.17
C GLY A 6 -21.76 -4.42 -13.06
N SER A 7 -22.51 -5.26 -12.32
CA SER A 7 -21.95 -6.07 -11.23
C SER A 7 -21.00 -7.16 -11.75
N VAL A 8 -21.29 -7.75 -12.91
CA VAL A 8 -20.40 -8.73 -13.55
C VAL A 8 -19.11 -8.06 -14.03
N ALA A 9 -19.18 -6.86 -14.60
CA ALA A 9 -18.01 -6.10 -15.05
C ALA A 9 -17.13 -5.64 -13.88
N GLU A 10 -17.74 -5.14 -12.80
CA GLU A 10 -17.02 -4.74 -11.59
C GLU A 10 -16.35 -5.93 -10.90
N VAL A 11 -17.02 -7.08 -10.83
CA VAL A 11 -16.41 -8.29 -10.28
C VAL A 11 -15.30 -8.83 -11.18
N ALA A 12 -15.46 -8.76 -12.50
CA ALA A 12 -14.41 -9.15 -13.44
C ALA A 12 -13.16 -8.28 -13.28
N SER A 13 -13.31 -6.96 -13.19
CA SER A 13 -12.18 -6.05 -12.99
C SER A 13 -11.50 -6.25 -11.63
N ILE A 14 -12.25 -6.56 -10.57
CA ILE A 14 -11.68 -6.95 -9.27
C ILE A 14 -10.85 -8.24 -9.40
N LYS A 15 -11.38 -9.26 -10.09
CA LYS A 15 -10.66 -10.53 -10.29
C LYS A 15 -9.38 -10.34 -11.10
N GLU A 16 -9.42 -9.54 -12.15
CA GLU A 16 -8.25 -9.18 -12.96
C GLU A 16 -7.21 -8.43 -12.12
N ALA A 17 -7.63 -7.44 -11.33
CA ALA A 17 -6.74 -6.71 -10.43
C ALA A 17 -6.08 -7.64 -9.40
N LEU A 18 -6.82 -8.62 -8.86
CA LEU A 18 -6.30 -9.62 -7.93
C LEU A 18 -5.27 -10.55 -8.60
N LEU A 19 -5.51 -10.97 -9.85
CA LEU A 19 -4.54 -11.77 -10.61
C LEU A 19 -3.25 -10.98 -10.88
N LEU A 20 -3.36 -9.73 -11.34
CA LEU A 20 -2.21 -8.85 -11.55
C LEU A 20 -1.45 -8.60 -10.24
N SER A 21 -2.16 -8.49 -9.11
CA SER A 21 -1.52 -8.31 -7.80
C SER A 21 -0.57 -9.48 -7.44
N LYS A 22 -0.87 -10.70 -7.88
CA LYS A 22 -0.03 -11.87 -7.65
C LYS A 22 1.30 -11.76 -8.40
N ASP A 23 1.26 -11.27 -9.63
CA ASP A 23 2.46 -11.03 -10.44
C ASP A 23 3.30 -9.89 -9.87
N VAL A 24 2.66 -8.81 -9.40
CA VAL A 24 3.34 -7.71 -8.69
C VAL A 24 4.13 -8.23 -7.49
N LYS A 25 3.51 -9.06 -6.63
CA LYS A 25 4.21 -9.69 -5.50
C LYS A 25 5.39 -10.52 -5.97
N LYS A 26 5.17 -11.41 -6.95
CA LYS A 26 6.22 -12.30 -7.49
C LYS A 26 7.43 -11.52 -7.99
N TYR A 27 7.21 -10.44 -8.76
CA TYR A 27 8.30 -9.64 -9.30
C TYR A 27 9.01 -8.81 -8.23
N ALA A 28 8.27 -8.26 -7.26
CA ALA A 28 8.87 -7.51 -6.16
C ALA A 28 9.70 -8.43 -5.24
N GLU A 29 9.23 -9.65 -4.94
CA GLU A 29 10.01 -10.66 -4.22
C GLU A 29 11.26 -11.07 -5.00
N ALA A 30 11.16 -11.26 -6.31
CA ALA A 30 12.32 -11.53 -7.15
C ALA A 30 13.33 -10.38 -7.10
N ALA A 31 12.89 -9.13 -7.19
CA ALA A 31 13.76 -7.96 -7.06
C ALA A 31 14.47 -7.92 -5.70
N LEU A 32 13.79 -8.27 -4.60
CA LEU A 32 14.41 -8.35 -3.27
C LEU A 32 15.40 -9.51 -3.12
N LYS A 33 15.22 -10.61 -3.86
CA LYS A 33 16.24 -11.69 -3.90
C LYS A 33 17.54 -11.21 -4.54
N PHE A 34 17.46 -10.35 -5.56
CA PHE A 34 18.65 -9.77 -6.20
C PHE A 34 19.24 -8.61 -5.41
N ASN A 35 18.40 -7.71 -4.87
CA ASN A 35 18.81 -6.60 -4.02
C ASN A 35 17.85 -6.45 -2.82
N PRO A 36 18.24 -6.97 -1.64
CA PRO A 36 17.42 -6.88 -0.43
C PRO A 36 17.13 -5.44 0.03
N ASN A 37 17.97 -4.48 -0.37
CA ASN A 37 17.81 -3.06 -0.07
C ASN A 37 17.23 -2.30 -1.27
N HIS A 38 16.45 -2.93 -2.14
CA HIS A 38 15.74 -2.20 -3.19
C HIS A 38 14.53 -1.47 -2.59
N SER A 39 14.58 -0.13 -2.56
CA SER A 39 13.54 0.69 -1.91
C SER A 39 12.16 0.50 -2.55
N GLY A 40 12.06 0.61 -3.88
CA GLY A 40 10.82 0.41 -4.62
C GLY A 40 10.19 -0.97 -4.45
N ALA A 41 10.97 -2.05 -4.49
CA ALA A 41 10.45 -3.40 -4.28
C ALA A 41 9.93 -3.62 -2.84
N ASN A 42 10.63 -3.07 -1.84
CA ASN A 42 10.14 -3.05 -0.46
C ASN A 42 8.81 -2.27 -0.37
N HIS A 43 8.74 -1.07 -0.95
CA HIS A 43 7.51 -0.25 -0.93
C HIS A 43 6.33 -0.96 -1.60
N VAL A 44 6.54 -1.54 -2.79
CA VAL A 44 5.52 -2.28 -3.53
C VAL A 44 5.01 -3.49 -2.73
N LEU A 45 5.89 -4.26 -2.08
CA LEU A 45 5.45 -5.36 -1.21
C LEU A 45 4.70 -4.86 0.02
N GLY A 46 5.13 -3.74 0.59
CA GLY A 46 4.42 -3.08 1.68
C GLY A 46 2.99 -2.74 1.31
N MET A 47 2.81 -2.04 0.18
CA MET A 47 1.50 -1.69 -0.34
C MET A 47 0.67 -2.90 -0.78
N TRP A 48 1.30 -3.93 -1.34
CA TRP A 48 0.61 -5.18 -1.67
C TRP A 48 0.02 -5.83 -0.42
N ASN A 49 0.82 -5.96 0.65
CA ASN A 49 0.37 -6.51 1.91
C ASN A 49 -0.79 -5.70 2.50
N PHE A 50 -0.66 -4.38 2.53
CA PHE A 50 -1.67 -3.46 3.04
C PHE A 50 -3.00 -3.59 2.28
N ARG A 51 -2.95 -3.58 0.93
CA ARG A 51 -4.17 -3.69 0.11
C ARG A 51 -4.86 -5.03 0.26
N ILE A 52 -4.10 -6.13 0.28
CA ILE A 52 -4.67 -7.47 0.38
C ILE A 52 -5.22 -7.74 1.80
N ALA A 53 -4.57 -7.23 2.85
CA ALA A 53 -5.06 -7.35 4.21
C ALA A 53 -6.40 -6.60 4.42
N ASN A 54 -6.56 -5.44 3.77
CA ASN A 54 -7.71 -4.55 3.93
C ASN A 54 -8.72 -4.64 2.77
N LEU A 55 -8.80 -5.78 2.07
CA LEU A 55 -9.84 -6.00 1.06
C LEU A 55 -11.24 -5.93 1.67
N ASN A 56 -12.14 -5.22 1.00
CA ASN A 56 -13.55 -5.19 1.39
C ASN A 56 -14.24 -6.54 1.16
N PHE A 57 -15.48 -6.69 1.63
CA PHE A 57 -16.21 -7.97 1.56
C PHE A 57 -16.32 -8.54 0.13
N ILE A 58 -16.58 -7.70 -0.86
CA ILE A 58 -16.72 -8.11 -2.27
C ILE A 58 -15.38 -8.59 -2.80
N GLN A 59 -14.32 -7.83 -2.58
CA GLN A 59 -12.97 -8.17 -3.00
C GLN A 59 -12.45 -9.44 -2.29
N ARG A 60 -12.73 -9.60 -1.00
CA ARG A 60 -12.37 -10.81 -0.24
C ARG A 60 -13.09 -12.04 -0.77
N THR A 61 -14.35 -11.90 -1.18
CA THR A 61 -15.11 -12.99 -1.82
C THR A 61 -14.49 -13.37 -3.17
N ALA A 62 -14.10 -12.38 -3.98
CA ALA A 62 -13.39 -12.64 -5.23
C ALA A 62 -12.02 -13.32 -5.00
N ALA A 63 -11.26 -12.88 -3.99
CA ALA A 63 -9.99 -13.51 -3.61
C ALA A 63 -10.19 -14.96 -3.16
N ASN A 64 -11.21 -15.24 -2.34
CA ASN A 64 -11.57 -16.61 -1.94
C ASN A 64 -11.92 -17.48 -3.15
N ALA A 65 -12.69 -16.94 -4.11
CA ALA A 65 -13.06 -17.68 -5.31
C ALA A 65 -11.87 -17.97 -6.24
N LEU A 66 -10.89 -17.07 -6.33
CA LEU A 66 -9.73 -17.22 -7.21
C LEU A 66 -8.60 -18.04 -6.58
N PHE A 67 -8.37 -17.88 -5.28
CA PHE A 67 -7.17 -18.37 -4.59
C PHE A 67 -7.47 -19.33 -3.43
N GLY A 68 -8.75 -19.58 -3.12
CA GLY A 68 -9.14 -20.40 -1.96
C GLY A 68 -9.00 -19.70 -0.62
N GLY A 69 -8.68 -18.39 -0.61
CA GLY A 69 -8.44 -17.62 0.60
C GLY A 69 -7.79 -16.27 0.31
N LEU A 70 -7.43 -15.55 1.37
CA LEU A 70 -6.49 -14.45 1.24
C LEU A 70 -5.09 -15.02 0.89
N PRO A 71 -4.38 -14.44 -0.09
CA PRO A 71 -3.01 -14.82 -0.41
C PRO A 71 -2.10 -14.86 0.83
N GLU A 72 -1.30 -15.92 0.94
CA GLU A 72 -0.43 -16.13 2.11
C GLU A 72 0.52 -14.95 2.35
N GLY A 73 0.73 -14.65 3.64
CA GLY A 73 1.62 -13.60 4.10
C GLY A 73 1.05 -12.19 4.01
N ALA A 74 -0.13 -11.98 3.43
CA ALA A 74 -0.78 -10.67 3.41
C ALA A 74 -1.24 -10.26 4.82
N SER A 75 -0.56 -9.28 5.43
CA SER A 75 -0.93 -8.71 6.73
C SER A 75 -0.48 -7.27 6.89
N ASN A 76 -1.16 -6.51 7.75
CA ASN A 76 -0.75 -5.15 8.10
C ASN A 76 0.64 -5.12 8.77
N ASP A 77 0.99 -6.15 9.55
CA ASP A 77 2.34 -6.27 10.13
C ASP A 77 3.43 -6.39 9.07
N ASN A 78 3.20 -7.19 8.03
CA ASN A 78 4.14 -7.31 6.92
C ASN A 78 4.17 -6.04 6.09
N ALA A 79 3.02 -5.37 5.90
CA ALA A 79 2.97 -4.07 5.26
C ALA A 79 3.88 -3.06 5.96
N LEU A 80 3.74 -2.92 7.29
CA LEU A 80 4.57 -2.03 8.10
C LEU A 80 6.04 -2.37 8.00
N LYS A 81 6.43 -3.65 8.11
CA LYS A 81 7.83 -4.08 7.99
C LYS A 81 8.47 -3.65 6.66
N TYR A 82 7.77 -3.91 5.55
CA TYR A 82 8.28 -3.57 4.22
C TYR A 82 8.28 -2.06 3.96
N LEU A 83 7.25 -1.32 4.38
CA LEU A 83 7.19 0.15 4.25
C LEU A 83 8.26 0.83 5.10
N GLN A 84 8.49 0.37 6.33
CA GLN A 84 9.59 0.85 7.18
C GLN A 84 10.95 0.57 6.55
N LYS A 85 11.14 -0.61 5.93
CA LYS A 85 12.39 -0.90 5.21
C LYS A 85 12.56 0.04 4.02
N ALA A 86 11.49 0.35 3.29
CA ALA A 86 11.55 1.31 2.18
C ALA A 86 11.96 2.70 2.63
N THR A 87 11.40 3.21 3.73
CA THR A 87 11.77 4.53 4.30
C THR A 87 13.18 4.55 4.91
N GLN A 88 13.69 3.41 5.41
CA GLN A 88 15.07 3.30 5.87
C GLN A 88 16.07 3.32 4.71
N VAL A 89 15.75 2.65 3.61
CA VAL A 89 16.62 2.59 2.42
C VAL A 89 16.62 3.93 1.67
N GLN A 90 15.45 4.56 1.54
CA GLN A 90 15.30 5.83 0.82
C GLN A 90 14.52 6.82 1.70
N PRO A 91 15.21 7.48 2.65
CA PRO A 91 14.57 8.34 3.65
C PRO A 91 14.04 9.66 3.10
N ASP A 92 14.50 10.08 1.92
CA ASP A 92 14.15 11.38 1.34
C ASP A 92 12.94 11.32 0.41
N PHE A 93 12.25 10.17 0.31
CA PHE A 93 11.11 9.99 -0.58
C PHE A 93 9.78 10.18 0.14
N ILE A 94 9.07 11.26 -0.21
CA ILE A 94 7.85 11.70 0.48
C ILE A 94 6.75 10.64 0.43
N LEU A 95 6.55 10.01 -0.74
CA LEU A 95 5.54 8.96 -0.92
C LEU A 95 5.68 7.82 0.08
N TYR A 96 6.92 7.39 0.39
CA TYR A 96 7.13 6.26 1.29
C TYR A 96 6.72 6.58 2.73
N TRP A 97 6.93 7.82 3.17
CA TRP A 97 6.49 8.27 4.49
C TRP A 97 4.97 8.43 4.56
N LEU A 98 4.35 8.94 3.49
CA LEU A 98 2.89 9.05 3.38
C LEU A 98 2.22 7.68 3.47
N ASP A 99 2.65 6.72 2.65
CA ASP A 99 2.07 5.37 2.64
C ASP A 99 2.34 4.61 3.96
N LEU A 100 3.53 4.79 4.55
CA LEU A 100 3.82 4.25 5.87
C LEU A 100 2.86 4.82 6.93
N ALA A 101 2.60 6.13 6.90
CA ALA A 101 1.71 6.75 7.87
C ALA A 101 0.26 6.27 7.73
N LEU A 102 -0.24 6.13 6.51
CA LEU A 102 -1.56 5.54 6.25
C LEU A 102 -1.66 4.12 6.83
N CYS A 103 -0.64 3.29 6.58
CA CYS A 103 -0.60 1.93 7.11
C CYS A 103 -0.49 1.91 8.65
N GLN A 104 0.22 2.85 9.26
CA GLN A 104 0.32 2.99 10.72
C GLN A 104 -1.02 3.39 11.33
N TYR A 105 -1.73 4.33 10.70
CA TYR A 105 -3.02 4.81 11.16
C TYR A 105 -4.06 3.67 11.17
N GLU A 106 -4.18 2.93 10.06
CA GLU A 106 -5.06 1.74 9.98
C GLU A 106 -4.68 0.63 10.97
N ASN A 107 -3.43 0.59 11.44
CA ASN A 107 -2.96 -0.36 12.44
C ASN A 107 -3.07 0.18 13.88
N ASN A 108 -3.88 1.22 14.11
CA ASN A 108 -4.09 1.89 15.40
C ASN A 108 -2.82 2.51 16.01
N GLN A 109 -1.83 2.87 15.18
CA GLN A 109 -0.58 3.53 15.60
C GLN A 109 -0.62 5.03 15.27
N GLU A 110 -1.71 5.71 15.67
CA GLU A 110 -2.03 7.09 15.30
C GLU A 110 -0.89 8.08 15.62
N LEU A 111 -0.35 8.04 16.84
CA LEU A 111 0.75 8.93 17.24
C LEU A 111 2.00 8.75 16.35
N VAL A 112 2.27 7.51 15.92
CA VAL A 112 3.41 7.21 15.04
C VAL A 112 3.11 7.65 13.61
N ALA A 113 1.86 7.48 13.14
CA ALA A 113 1.41 7.96 11.85
C ALA A 113 1.56 9.49 11.72
N ILE A 114 1.14 10.24 12.74
CA ILE A 114 1.30 11.70 12.80
C ILE A 114 2.78 12.09 12.70
N GLN A 115 3.68 11.38 13.39
CA GLN A 115 5.12 11.63 13.28
C GLN A 115 5.66 11.37 11.87
N SER A 116 5.22 10.29 11.22
CA SER A 116 5.61 9.95 9.85
C SER A 116 5.15 11.02 8.85
N VAL A 117 3.91 11.52 8.97
CA VAL A 117 3.38 12.61 8.14
C VAL A 117 4.14 13.91 8.38
N LYS A 118 4.39 14.29 9.65
CA LYS A 118 5.20 15.47 9.98
C LYS A 118 6.59 15.39 9.35
N LYS A 119 7.20 14.21 9.35
CA LYS A 119 8.47 13.98 8.65
C LYS A 119 8.33 14.15 7.14
N ALA A 120 7.29 13.58 6.52
CA ALA A 120 7.06 13.70 5.08
C ALA A 120 6.99 15.17 4.61
N ILE A 121 6.32 16.03 5.38
CA ILE A 121 6.13 17.46 5.06
C ILE A 121 7.44 18.26 5.11
N THR A 122 8.44 17.83 5.89
CA THR A 122 9.73 18.53 6.01
C THR A 122 10.74 18.13 4.94
N LEU A 123 10.46 17.08 4.16
CA LEU A 123 11.35 16.62 3.10
C LEU A 123 11.34 17.56 1.89
N LYS A 124 12.45 17.54 1.15
CA LYS A 124 12.60 18.33 -0.07
C LYS A 124 11.83 17.66 -1.22
N ILE A 125 11.14 18.47 -2.03
CA ILE A 125 10.50 18.03 -3.28
C ILE A 125 11.56 17.55 -4.26
N GLN A 126 11.40 16.32 -4.77
CA GLN A 126 12.28 15.67 -5.74
C GLN A 126 11.53 15.25 -7.02
N THR A 127 10.26 14.87 -6.88
CA THR A 127 9.39 14.46 -7.99
C THR A 127 8.26 15.47 -8.22
N PRO A 128 7.66 15.51 -9.43
CA PRO A 128 6.48 16.35 -9.69
C PRO A 128 5.30 16.06 -8.76
N ASP A 129 5.14 14.79 -8.37
CA ASP A 129 4.02 14.32 -7.54
C ASP A 129 4.19 14.67 -6.05
N ASP A 130 5.42 14.98 -5.61
CA ASP A 130 5.71 15.29 -4.21
C ASP A 130 4.91 16.47 -3.68
N ALA A 131 4.61 17.47 -4.52
CA ALA A 131 3.77 18.59 -4.13
C ALA A 131 2.36 18.11 -3.72
N ALA A 132 1.78 17.18 -4.48
CA ALA A 132 0.48 16.59 -4.16
C ALA A 132 0.56 15.72 -2.90
N HIS A 133 1.64 14.94 -2.72
CA HIS A 133 1.85 14.15 -1.51
C HIS A 133 1.98 15.02 -0.25
N ILE A 134 2.67 16.16 -0.33
CA ILE A 134 2.78 17.12 0.79
C ILE A 134 1.42 17.72 1.12
N VAL A 135 0.63 18.12 0.12
CA VAL A 135 -0.75 18.59 0.35
C VAL A 135 -1.55 17.52 1.07
N LYS A 136 -1.48 16.26 0.60
CA LYS A 136 -2.19 15.16 1.23
C LYS A 136 -1.75 14.91 2.67
N CYS A 137 -0.44 14.99 2.93
CA CYS A 137 0.10 14.90 4.27
C CYS A 137 -0.45 15.99 5.20
N LYS A 138 -0.57 17.23 4.72
CA LYS A 138 -1.11 18.35 5.51
C LYS A 138 -2.60 18.16 5.83
N GLU A 139 -3.39 17.69 4.85
CA GLU A 139 -4.79 17.34 5.08
C GLU A 139 -4.93 16.27 6.18
N LEU A 140 -4.20 15.15 6.04
CA LEU A 140 -4.22 14.08 7.04
C LEU A 140 -3.79 14.56 8.42
N LEU A 141 -2.79 15.44 8.49
CA LEU A 141 -2.34 15.98 9.76
C LEU A 141 -3.42 16.83 10.44
N GLN A 142 -4.18 17.60 9.66
CA GLN A 142 -5.31 18.37 10.19
C GLN A 142 -6.48 17.49 10.63
N ASP A 143 -6.69 16.36 9.96
CA ASP A 143 -7.76 15.42 10.30
C ASP A 143 -7.43 14.55 11.54
N TRP A 144 -6.15 14.34 11.83
CA TRP A 144 -5.68 13.47 12.91
C TRP A 144 -5.25 14.21 14.20
N GLU A 145 -5.16 15.54 14.18
CA GLU A 145 -4.89 16.40 15.35
C GLU A 145 -6.18 16.90 16.03
#